data_AF-A0A7G5IMX0-F1
#
_entry.id   AF-A0A7G5IMX0-F1
#
_cell.length_a   1.000
_cell.length_b   1.000
_cell.length_c   1.000
_cell.angle_alpha   90.00
_cell.angle_beta   90.00
_cell.angle_gamma   90.00
#
_symmetry.space_group_name_H-M   'P 1'
#
loop_
_entity.id
_entity.type
_entity.pdbx_description
1 polymer ?
#
loop_
_entity_poly.entity_id
_entity_poly.type
_entity_poly.pdbx_seq_one_letter_code
_entity_poly.pdbx_strand_id
1 'polypeptide(L)'
;MIERPLTEGERALVARVFGAAVDPGPVRIRQQKYWMWQPAWVTMAPDGDLWFHPNGDNCCADFAATDIDREGHFIHEMTHVWQVQIGGNLLWRRLPWAPYRYLPLVPGKPFAAYGLEQQAEMVREAWMLARGLRLPGRPALADYAAIIPFFQP
;
A
#
# COMPACT_ATOMS: atom_id res chain seq x y z
N MET A 1 -10.69 21.16 5.36
CA MET A 1 -10.37 19.77 4.98
C MET A 1 -9.62 19.85 3.66
N ILE A 2 -8.45 19.21 3.57
CA ILE A 2 -7.65 19.21 2.34
C ILE A 2 -7.86 17.86 1.67
N GLU A 3 -8.39 17.90 0.45
CA GLU A 3 -8.56 16.73 -0.40
C GLU A 3 -7.95 17.04 -1.77
N ARG A 4 -7.26 16.05 -2.35
CA ARG A 4 -6.71 16.15 -3.70
C ARG A 4 -6.75 14.81 -4.43
N PRO A 5 -6.79 14.82 -5.77
CA PRO A 5 -6.43 13.64 -6.55
C PRO A 5 -4.94 13.29 -6.38
N LEU A 6 -4.57 12.09 -6.82
CA LEU A 6 -3.17 11.71 -6.99
C LEU A 6 -2.48 12.64 -7.99
N THR A 7 -1.24 13.05 -7.66
CA THR A 7 -0.38 13.81 -8.56
C THR A 7 0.04 12.97 -9.76
N GLU A 8 0.62 13.60 -10.78
CA GLU A 8 1.16 12.85 -11.92
C GLU A 8 2.30 11.90 -11.50
N GLY A 9 3.16 12.34 -10.56
CA GLY A 9 4.22 11.50 -10.01
C GLY A 9 3.67 10.27 -9.27
N GLU A 10 2.65 10.46 -8.43
CA GLU A 10 1.98 9.38 -7.72
C GLU A 10 1.28 8.40 -8.68
N ARG A 11 0.64 8.92 -9.75
CA ARG A 11 0.05 8.09 -10.80
C ARG A 11 1.11 7.26 -11.53
N ALA A 12 2.26 7.84 -11.81
CA ALA A 12 3.38 7.13 -12.42
C ALA A 12 3.94 6.03 -11.50
N LEU A 13 4.03 6.28 -10.18
CA LEU A 13 4.39 5.26 -9.20
C LEU A 13 3.38 4.10 -9.19
N VAL A 14 2.09 4.42 -9.17
CA VAL A 14 1.02 3.40 -9.22
C VAL A 14 1.11 2.58 -10.49
N ALA A 15 1.25 3.22 -11.65
CA ALA A 15 1.38 2.54 -12.93
C ALA A 15 2.62 1.62 -12.97
N ARG A 16 3.72 2.03 -12.35
CA ARG A 16 4.94 1.22 -12.29
C ARG A 16 4.76 -0.04 -11.43
N VAL A 17 4.18 0.09 -10.24
CA VAL A 17 4.08 -1.03 -9.29
C VAL A 17 2.89 -1.94 -9.60
N PHE A 18 1.75 -1.36 -9.96
CA PHE A 18 0.48 -2.07 -10.11
C PHE A 18 0.05 -2.26 -11.57
N GLY A 19 0.67 -1.56 -12.52
CA GLY A 19 0.25 -1.58 -13.91
C GLY A 19 -1.23 -1.23 -14.06
N ALA A 20 -1.98 -2.10 -14.73
CA ALA A 20 -3.43 -1.97 -14.90
C ALA A 20 -4.26 -2.54 -13.73
N ALA A 21 -3.62 -3.08 -12.68
CA ALA A 21 -4.34 -3.69 -11.57
C ALA A 21 -5.05 -2.65 -10.68
N VAL A 22 -4.57 -1.41 -10.69
CA VAL A 22 -5.17 -0.29 -9.94
C VAL A 22 -5.54 0.82 -10.92
N ASP A 23 -6.78 1.30 -10.85
CA ASP A 23 -7.19 2.55 -11.46
C ASP A 23 -6.92 3.72 -10.48
N PRO A 24 -5.94 4.61 -10.75
CA PRO A 24 -5.66 5.77 -9.90
C PRO A 24 -6.62 6.95 -10.12
N GLY A 25 -7.49 6.89 -11.14
CA GLY A 25 -8.48 7.92 -11.46
C GLY A 25 -9.38 8.33 -10.28
N PRO A 26 -10.11 7.38 -9.66
CA PRO A 26 -11.04 7.67 -8.58
C PRO A 26 -10.37 8.01 -7.25
N VAL A 27 -9.12 7.59 -7.04
CA VAL A 27 -8.43 7.68 -5.75
C VAL A 27 -8.22 9.13 -5.31
N ARG A 28 -8.53 9.42 -4.04
CA ARG A 28 -8.27 10.72 -3.40
C ARG A 28 -7.37 10.57 -2.18
N ILE A 29 -6.51 11.55 -1.98
CA ILE A 29 -5.77 11.76 -0.73
C ILE A 29 -6.53 12.79 0.10
N ARG A 30 -6.91 12.41 1.31
CA ARG A 30 -7.74 13.19 2.22
C ARG A 30 -6.99 13.39 3.54
N GLN A 31 -6.63 14.63 3.86
CA GLN A 31 -6.08 15.00 5.17
C GLN A 31 -7.22 15.25 6.16
N GLN A 32 -7.88 14.15 6.53
CA GLN A 32 -8.96 14.13 7.50
C GLN A 32 -9.03 12.76 8.16
N LYS A 33 -9.67 12.71 9.33
CA LYS A 33 -9.99 11.45 9.97
C LYS A 33 -11.04 10.71 9.15
N TYR A 34 -10.82 9.42 8.88
CA TYR A 34 -11.83 8.51 8.38
C TYR A 34 -12.96 8.30 9.42
N TRP A 35 -12.58 8.18 10.69
CA TRP A 35 -13.49 8.03 11.82
C TRP A 35 -12.93 8.73 13.06
N MET A 36 -13.79 9.08 14.02
CA MET A 36 -13.45 9.99 15.13
C MET A 36 -12.25 9.52 16.00
N TRP A 37 -12.02 8.21 16.09
CA TRP A 37 -10.95 7.59 16.89
C TRP A 37 -9.72 7.15 16.07
N GLN A 38 -9.61 7.53 14.80
CA GLN A 38 -8.39 7.27 14.03
C GLN A 38 -7.17 7.89 14.75
N PRO A 39 -6.13 7.12 15.09
CA PRO A 39 -4.91 7.65 15.68
C PRO A 39 -4.11 8.53 14.70
N ALA A 40 -3.36 9.50 15.21
CA ALA A 40 -2.64 10.46 14.37
C ALA A 40 -1.53 9.86 13.50
N TRP A 41 -0.93 8.76 13.93
CA TRP A 41 0.16 8.06 13.24
C TRP A 41 -0.33 6.99 12.26
N VAL A 42 -1.65 6.79 12.10
CA VAL A 42 -2.22 5.73 11.27
C VAL A 42 -2.83 6.33 10.00
N THR A 43 -2.39 5.83 8.85
CA THR A 43 -3.07 6.05 7.56
C THR A 43 -4.10 4.94 7.36
N MET A 44 -5.22 5.23 6.72
CA MET A 44 -6.24 4.24 6.42
C MET A 44 -6.67 4.32 4.97
N ALA A 45 -6.94 3.18 4.34
CA ALA A 45 -7.51 3.11 3.00
C ALA A 45 -8.70 2.13 2.90
N PRO A 46 -9.77 2.31 3.70
CA PRO A 46 -10.83 1.32 3.83
C PRO A 46 -11.78 1.26 2.63
N ASP A 47 -11.92 2.36 1.88
CA ASP A 47 -12.93 2.57 0.84
C ASP A 47 -12.33 2.95 -0.53
N GLY A 48 -11.01 2.86 -0.67
CA GLY A 48 -10.29 3.16 -1.91
C GLY A 48 -9.72 4.58 -1.98
N ASP A 49 -10.01 5.41 -0.98
CA ASP A 49 -9.33 6.69 -0.75
C ASP A 49 -8.29 6.55 0.37
N LEU A 50 -7.28 7.43 0.36
CA LEU A 50 -6.22 7.49 1.36
C LEU A 50 -6.56 8.55 2.42
N TRP A 51 -6.75 8.10 3.67
CA TRP A 51 -7.17 8.94 4.79
C TRP A 51 -6.00 9.16 5.76
N PHE A 52 -5.41 10.35 5.66
CA PHE A 52 -4.34 10.79 6.53
C PHE A 52 -4.91 11.64 7.65
N HIS A 53 -4.55 11.31 8.88
CA HIS A 53 -4.97 12.10 10.03
C HIS A 53 -4.44 13.55 9.92
N PRO A 54 -5.27 14.59 10.18
CA PRO A 54 -4.88 15.99 9.96
C PRO A 54 -3.75 16.47 10.88
N ASN A 55 -3.61 15.85 12.06
CA ASN A 55 -2.51 16.10 13.00
C ASN A 55 -1.35 15.09 12.86
N GLY A 56 -1.35 14.27 11.81
CA GLY A 56 -0.25 13.35 11.49
C GLY A 56 0.78 13.99 10.57
N ASP A 57 1.97 13.39 10.49
CA ASP A 57 3.10 13.82 9.66
C ASP A 57 3.33 12.92 8.42
N ASN A 58 2.47 11.92 8.24
CA ASN A 58 2.56 10.92 7.17
C ASN A 58 2.11 11.44 5.78
N CYS A 59 1.34 12.53 5.73
CA CYS A 59 0.87 13.08 4.45
C CYS A 59 1.88 14.07 3.86
N CYS A 60 2.05 14.05 2.55
CA CYS A 60 2.88 15.01 1.84
C CYS A 60 2.20 15.53 0.56
N ALA A 61 2.82 16.51 -0.08
CA ALA A 61 2.30 17.13 -1.30
C ALA A 61 2.40 16.19 -2.52
N ASP A 62 3.46 15.39 -2.60
CA ASP A 62 3.68 14.40 -3.65
C ASP A 62 4.57 13.27 -3.12
N PHE A 63 4.02 12.05 -2.98
CA PHE A 63 4.80 10.91 -2.49
C PHE A 63 5.93 10.48 -3.44
N ALA A 64 5.82 10.75 -4.74
CA ALA A 64 6.88 10.43 -5.71
C ALA A 64 8.07 11.39 -5.66
N ALA A 65 7.96 12.48 -4.91
CA ALA A 65 9.02 13.45 -4.69
C ALA A 65 9.60 13.37 -3.26
N THR A 66 9.37 12.26 -2.55
CA THR A 66 9.84 12.07 -1.16
C THR A 66 10.92 11.01 -1.05
N ASP A 67 11.35 10.72 0.18
CA ASP A 67 12.22 9.60 0.46
C ASP A 67 11.54 8.24 0.17
N ILE A 68 12.36 7.20 0.08
CA ILE A 68 11.91 5.86 -0.25
C ILE A 68 10.99 5.25 0.81
N ASP A 69 11.09 5.68 2.08
CA ASP A 69 10.22 5.16 3.14
C ASP A 69 8.79 5.68 2.95
N ARG A 70 8.64 6.96 2.59
CA ARG A 70 7.35 7.58 2.25
C ARG A 70 6.78 7.06 0.93
N GLU A 71 7.61 6.85 -0.10
CA GLU A 71 7.19 6.14 -1.31
C GLU A 71 6.68 4.74 -0.96
N GLY A 72 7.42 3.98 -0.14
CA GLY A 72 7.04 2.65 0.30
C GLY A 72 5.74 2.64 1.12
N HIS A 73 5.55 3.61 2.01
CA HIS A 73 4.29 3.79 2.73
C HIS A 73 3.12 4.05 1.78
N PHE A 74 3.31 4.91 0.77
CA PHE A 74 2.29 5.14 -0.26
C PHE A 74 1.97 3.86 -1.03
N ILE A 75 2.97 3.06 -1.43
CA ILE A 75 2.75 1.78 -2.12
C ILE A 75 2.03 0.75 -1.25
N HIS A 76 2.30 0.71 0.07
CA HIS A 76 1.55 -0.09 1.02
C HIS A 76 0.06 0.27 0.97
N GLU A 77 -0.26 1.55 1.13
CA GLU A 77 -1.65 2.02 1.14
C GLU A 77 -2.33 1.85 -0.23
N MET A 78 -1.60 2.00 -1.34
CA MET A 78 -2.13 1.72 -2.67
C MET A 78 -2.44 0.23 -2.88
N THR A 79 -1.79 -0.67 -2.13
CA THR A 79 -2.18 -2.09 -2.11
C THR A 79 -3.54 -2.28 -1.43
N HIS A 80 -3.87 -1.49 -0.42
CA HIS A 80 -5.22 -1.48 0.15
C HIS A 80 -6.25 -0.92 -0.83
N VAL A 81 -5.92 0.13 -1.59
CA VAL A 81 -6.77 0.63 -2.68
C VAL A 81 -7.03 -0.47 -3.71
N TRP A 82 -5.99 -1.19 -4.15
CA TRP A 82 -6.13 -2.36 -5.02
C TRP A 82 -7.10 -3.39 -4.44
N GLN A 83 -6.91 -3.75 -3.16
CA GLN A 83 -7.77 -4.71 -2.47
C GLN A 83 -9.24 -4.25 -2.46
N VAL A 84 -9.51 -2.96 -2.30
CA VAL A 84 -10.87 -2.39 -2.39
C VAL A 84 -11.41 -2.50 -3.80
N GLN A 85 -10.63 -2.14 -4.83
CA GLN A 85 -11.10 -2.19 -6.22
C GLN A 85 -11.48 -3.61 -6.65
N ILE A 86 -10.77 -4.64 -6.17
CA ILE A 86 -11.05 -6.03 -6.55
C ILE A 86 -12.05 -6.75 -5.63
N GLY A 87 -12.38 -6.21 -4.47
CA GLY A 87 -13.19 -6.95 -3.48
C GLY A 87 -14.00 -6.12 -2.50
N GLY A 88 -14.12 -4.81 -2.71
CA GLY A 88 -14.92 -3.91 -1.88
C GLY A 88 -14.26 -3.53 -0.55
N ASN A 89 -15.02 -2.77 0.25
CA ASN A 89 -14.54 -2.06 1.44
C ASN A 89 -13.84 -2.98 2.46
N LEU A 90 -12.66 -2.57 2.92
CA LEU A 90 -11.79 -3.39 3.79
C LEU A 90 -12.33 -3.54 5.21
N LEU A 91 -13.18 -2.64 5.70
CA LEU A 91 -13.76 -2.78 7.04
C LEU A 91 -14.58 -4.08 7.18
N TRP A 92 -15.18 -4.54 6.08
CA TRP A 92 -15.96 -5.79 6.06
C TRP A 92 -15.10 -7.04 5.87
N ARG A 93 -13.84 -6.87 5.45
CA ARG A 93 -12.95 -7.97 5.03
C ARG A 93 -11.75 -8.15 5.95
N ARG A 94 -11.42 -7.15 6.74
CA ARG A 94 -10.31 -7.20 7.69
C ARG A 94 -10.74 -8.00 8.92
N LEU A 95 -10.16 -9.18 9.08
CA LEU A 95 -10.36 -9.99 10.27
C LEU A 95 -9.71 -9.30 11.48
N PRO A 96 -10.44 -9.15 12.61
CA PRO A 96 -9.82 -8.73 13.87
C PRO A 96 -8.68 -9.69 14.20
N TRP A 97 -7.50 -9.13 14.51
CA TRP A 97 -6.30 -9.89 14.95
C TRP A 97 -5.57 -10.68 13.87
N ALA A 98 -5.77 -10.35 12.57
CA ALA A 98 -4.96 -10.92 11.51
C ALA A 98 -3.45 -10.68 11.78
N PRO A 99 -2.60 -11.72 11.75
CA PRO A 99 -1.19 -11.59 12.06
C PRO A 99 -0.49 -10.74 10.99
N TYR A 100 0.35 -9.81 11.42
CA TYR A 100 1.16 -8.98 10.52
C TYR A 100 2.36 -9.75 9.95
N ARG A 101 2.85 -10.75 10.69
CA ARG A 101 4.01 -11.57 10.29
C ARG A 101 3.61 -12.57 9.21
N TYR A 102 4.30 -12.52 8.08
CA TYR A 102 4.10 -13.44 6.95
C TYR A 102 5.34 -14.26 6.58
N LEU A 103 6.50 -13.97 7.20
CA LEU A 103 7.75 -14.70 6.96
C LEU A 103 7.87 -15.96 7.83
N PRO A 104 8.54 -17.01 7.34
CA PRO A 104 9.13 -17.13 5.99
C PRO A 104 8.07 -17.25 4.88
N LEU A 105 8.43 -16.90 3.64
CA LEU A 105 7.54 -17.16 2.49
C LEU A 105 7.29 -18.67 2.37
N VAL A 106 6.03 -19.05 2.20
CA VAL A 106 5.63 -20.46 2.11
C VAL A 106 5.60 -20.84 0.63
N PRO A 107 6.42 -21.81 0.17
CA PRO A 107 6.44 -22.23 -1.22
C PRO A 107 5.04 -22.61 -1.72
N GLY A 108 4.66 -22.10 -2.89
CA GLY A 108 3.36 -22.36 -3.52
C GLY A 108 2.16 -21.67 -2.86
N LYS A 109 2.34 -20.92 -1.76
CA LYS A 109 1.26 -20.14 -1.17
C LYS A 109 0.94 -18.94 -2.08
N PRO A 110 -0.29 -18.84 -2.63
CA PRO A 110 -0.64 -17.74 -3.53
C PRO A 110 -0.77 -16.43 -2.75
N PHE A 111 -0.54 -15.30 -3.43
CA PHE A 111 -0.64 -13.96 -2.83
C PHE A 111 -1.97 -13.70 -2.12
N ALA A 112 -3.08 -14.14 -2.72
CA ALA A 112 -4.42 -13.99 -2.15
C ALA A 112 -4.63 -14.76 -0.83
N ALA A 113 -3.79 -15.75 -0.50
CA ALA A 113 -3.85 -16.48 0.77
C ALA A 113 -3.08 -15.80 1.92
N TYR A 114 -2.42 -14.67 1.66
CA TYR A 114 -1.85 -13.81 2.68
C TYR A 114 -2.90 -12.84 3.20
N GLY A 115 -2.77 -12.40 4.46
CA GLY A 115 -3.64 -11.38 5.04
C GLY A 115 -3.49 -10.03 4.32
N LEU A 116 -4.50 -9.16 4.42
CA LEU A 116 -4.51 -7.88 3.69
C LEU A 116 -3.28 -6.99 3.99
N GLU A 117 -2.89 -6.91 5.25
CA GLU A 117 -1.68 -6.19 5.69
C GLU A 117 -0.40 -6.88 5.21
N GLN A 118 -0.40 -8.21 5.19
CA GLN A 118 0.76 -8.99 4.74
C GLN A 118 0.98 -8.75 3.24
N GLN A 119 -0.09 -8.76 2.46
CA GLN A 119 -0.05 -8.45 1.04
C GLN A 119 0.53 -7.04 0.82
N ALA A 120 0.04 -6.03 1.55
CA ALA A 120 0.51 -4.66 1.43
C ALA A 120 2.00 -4.51 1.80
N GLU A 121 2.45 -5.13 2.90
CA GLU A 121 3.87 -5.14 3.25
C GLU A 121 4.74 -5.87 2.22
N MET A 122 4.25 -6.98 1.65
CA MET A 122 4.98 -7.69 0.59
C MET A 122 5.20 -6.78 -0.64
N VAL A 123 4.18 -6.03 -1.07
CA VAL A 123 4.34 -5.10 -2.21
C VAL A 123 5.26 -3.93 -1.87
N ARG A 124 5.14 -3.37 -0.67
CA ARG A 124 6.04 -2.31 -0.16
C ARG A 124 7.49 -2.77 -0.16
N GLU A 125 7.78 -3.93 0.41
CA GLU A 125 9.14 -4.47 0.47
C GLU A 125 9.68 -4.79 -0.94
N ALA A 126 8.86 -5.35 -1.82
CA ALA A 126 9.22 -5.58 -3.22
C ALA A 126 9.61 -4.27 -3.92
N TRP A 127 8.83 -3.20 -3.73
CA TRP A 127 9.15 -1.88 -4.26
C TRP A 127 10.49 -1.35 -3.73
N MET A 128 10.69 -1.39 -2.40
CA MET A 128 11.93 -0.91 -1.78
C MET A 128 13.15 -1.67 -2.30
N LEU A 129 13.06 -3.00 -2.43
CA LEU A 129 14.11 -3.84 -3.00
C LEU A 129 14.38 -3.50 -4.48
N ALA A 130 13.34 -3.25 -5.28
CA ALA A 130 13.47 -2.81 -6.68
C ALA A 130 14.16 -1.44 -6.81
N ARG A 131 14.05 -0.59 -5.79
CA ARG A 131 14.76 0.69 -5.68
C ARG A 131 16.18 0.56 -5.14
N GLY A 132 16.67 -0.67 -4.94
CA GLY A 132 18.05 -0.96 -4.55
C GLY A 132 18.31 -0.95 -3.04
N LEU A 133 17.26 -0.86 -2.21
CA LEU A 133 17.44 -0.97 -0.77
C LEU A 133 17.81 -2.40 -0.38
N ARG A 134 18.59 -2.51 0.68
CA ARG A 134 18.86 -3.79 1.34
C ARG A 134 17.98 -3.88 2.58
N LEU A 135 17.14 -4.90 2.61
CA LEU A 135 16.27 -5.19 3.76
C LEU A 135 16.76 -6.48 4.44
N PRO A 136 17.55 -6.39 5.52
CA PRO A 136 18.08 -7.58 6.19
C PRO A 136 16.97 -8.51 6.67
N GLY A 137 17.16 -9.82 6.44
CA GLY A 137 16.19 -10.84 6.83
C GLY A 137 14.94 -10.93 5.94
N ARG A 138 14.90 -10.17 4.83
CA ARG A 138 13.82 -10.25 3.84
C ARG A 138 14.22 -11.12 2.63
N PRO A 139 13.26 -11.83 2.02
CA PRO A 139 13.40 -12.51 0.73
C PRO A 139 13.99 -11.62 -0.36
N ALA A 140 14.50 -12.25 -1.43
CA ALA A 140 14.97 -11.52 -2.59
C ALA A 140 13.80 -10.92 -3.37
N LEU A 141 14.07 -9.86 -4.16
CA LEU A 141 13.06 -9.25 -5.03
C LEU A 141 12.37 -10.28 -5.95
N ALA A 142 13.15 -11.23 -6.48
CA ALA A 142 12.63 -12.29 -7.35
C ALA A 142 11.58 -13.17 -6.65
N ASP A 143 11.74 -13.43 -5.35
CA ASP A 143 10.78 -14.24 -4.58
C ASP A 143 9.45 -13.49 -4.41
N TYR A 144 9.50 -12.18 -4.16
CA TYR A 144 8.30 -11.34 -4.12
C TYR A 144 7.64 -11.23 -5.48
N ALA A 145 8.40 -10.95 -6.53
CA ALA A 145 7.91 -10.81 -7.90
C ALA A 145 7.27 -12.10 -8.44
N ALA A 146 7.71 -13.27 -7.97
CA ALA A 146 7.11 -14.55 -8.32
C ALA A 146 5.73 -14.77 -7.67
N ILE A 147 5.43 -14.07 -6.56
CA ILE A 147 4.17 -14.24 -5.80
C ILE A 147 3.17 -13.13 -6.15
N ILE A 148 3.62 -11.87 -6.25
CA ILE A 148 2.73 -10.72 -6.43
C ILE A 148 2.25 -10.64 -7.89
N PRO A 149 0.93 -10.75 -8.16
CA PRO A 149 0.41 -11.03 -9.50
C PRO A 149 0.49 -9.85 -10.48
N PHE A 150 0.73 -8.64 -10.00
CA PHE A 150 0.75 -7.41 -10.80
C PHE A 150 2.07 -6.66 -10.73
N PHE A 151 3.02 -7.14 -9.91
CA PHE A 151 4.24 -6.39 -9.63
C PHE A 151 5.17 -6.38 -10.85
N GLN A 152 5.46 -5.17 -11.34
CA GLN A 152 6.42 -4.94 -12.42
C GLN A 152 7.61 -4.13 -11.87
N PRO A 153 8.81 -4.73 -11.72
CA PRO A 153 9.98 -4.02 -11.19
C PRO A 153 10.51 -2.89 -12.09
#